data_AF-A0A3D1QU37-F1
#
_entry.id   AF-A0A3D1QU37-F1
#
_cell.length_a   1.000
_cell.length_b   1.000
_cell.length_c   1.000
_cell.angle_alpha   90.00
_cell.angle_beta   90.00
_cell.angle_gamma   90.00
#
_symmetry.space_group_name_H-M   'P 1'
#
loop_
_entity.id
_entity.type
_entity.pdbx_description
1 polymer ?
#
loop_
_entity_poly.entity_id
_entity_poly.type
_entity_poly.pdbx_seq_one_letter_code
_entity_poly.pdbx_strand_id
1 'polypeptide(L)'
;MEEFSVQQARELRQAYDALGPEERAALQRAPDANAIMMERVFWKLAGGAPDSIRLRLAHLVACFPAAPQLESPEGFRPGAFLRKALYPSAATLEPAEAARYRQLVQARDVDELVPRIRKVLSAAKTPVDWGVLGRDLFGWSDKVRKAWDKDFYAAQG
;
A
#
# COMPACT_ATOMS: atom_id res chain seq x y z
N MET A 1 -16.86 6.42 10.94
CA MET A 1 -15.94 5.84 9.94
C MET A 1 -15.23 4.72 10.67
N GLU A 2 -15.40 3.46 10.27
CA GLU A 2 -14.72 2.35 10.96
C GLU A 2 -13.20 2.56 10.90
N GLU A 3 -12.55 2.48 12.05
CA GLU A 3 -11.10 2.57 12.14
C GLU A 3 -10.48 1.24 11.69
N PHE A 4 -9.77 1.27 10.57
CA PHE A 4 -8.95 0.16 10.12
C PHE A 4 -7.55 0.32 10.71
N SER A 5 -7.15 -0.62 11.56
CA SER A 5 -5.92 -0.53 12.34
C SER A 5 -4.70 -1.12 11.62
N VAL A 6 -3.50 -0.76 12.10
CA VAL A 6 -2.23 -1.36 11.66
C VAL A 6 -2.26 -2.88 11.84
N GLN A 7 -2.83 -3.36 12.94
CA GLN A 7 -2.89 -4.79 13.24
C GLN A 7 -3.79 -5.54 12.25
N GLN A 8 -4.97 -5.00 11.96
CA GLN A 8 -5.88 -5.58 10.95
C GLN A 8 -5.25 -5.64 9.56
N ALA A 9 -4.48 -4.61 9.18
CA ALA A 9 -3.76 -4.61 7.92
C ALA A 9 -2.66 -5.70 7.86
N ARG A 10 -1.95 -5.94 8.97
CA ARG A 10 -0.95 -7.03 9.07
C ARG A 10 -1.60 -8.40 9.05
N GLU A 11 -2.71 -8.58 9.75
CA GLU A 11 -3.48 -9.83 9.75
C GLU A 11 -4.00 -10.16 8.35
N LEU A 12 -4.53 -9.17 7.62
CA LEU A 12 -4.95 -9.34 6.24
C LEU A 12 -3.77 -9.74 5.34
N ARG A 13 -2.60 -9.12 5.53
CA ARG A 13 -1.38 -9.48 4.81
C ARG A 13 -0.93 -10.91 5.13
N GLN A 14 -0.95 -11.30 6.40
CA GLN A 14 -0.59 -12.65 6.84
C GLN A 14 -1.55 -13.70 6.26
N ALA A 15 -2.85 -13.41 6.25
CA ALA A 15 -3.86 -14.28 5.64
C ALA A 15 -3.62 -14.44 4.13
N TYR A 16 -3.23 -13.36 3.43
CA TYR A 16 -2.84 -13.42 2.02
C TYR A 16 -1.58 -14.27 1.81
N ASP A 17 -0.55 -14.13 2.66
CA ASP A 17 0.70 -14.89 2.53
C ASP A 17 0.50 -16.39 2.81
N ALA A 18 -0.51 -16.75 3.62
CA ALA A 18 -0.90 -18.13 3.91
C ALA A 18 -1.70 -18.82 2.79
N LEU A 19 -2.12 -18.07 1.76
CA LEU A 19 -2.83 -18.64 0.61
C LEU A 19 -1.94 -19.58 -0.21
N GLY A 20 -2.58 -20.57 -0.83
CA GLY A 20 -1.92 -21.47 -1.78
C GLY A 20 -1.34 -20.72 -2.99
N PRO A 21 -0.37 -21.29 -3.72
CA PRO A 21 0.17 -20.68 -4.93
C PRO A 21 -0.88 -20.35 -6.00
N GLU A 22 -1.85 -21.24 -6.22
CA GLU A 22 -2.94 -21.03 -7.19
C GLU A 22 -3.87 -19.89 -6.79
N GLU A 23 -4.20 -19.82 -5.51
CA GLU A 23 -5.03 -18.78 -4.90
C GLU A 23 -4.38 -17.40 -5.02
N ARG A 24 -3.08 -17.30 -4.72
CA ARG A 24 -2.33 -16.06 -4.92
C ARG A 24 -2.24 -15.70 -6.40
N ALA A 25 -2.03 -16.67 -7.29
CA ALA A 25 -1.98 -16.43 -8.72
C ALA A 25 -3.31 -15.88 -9.28
N ALA A 26 -4.46 -16.33 -8.76
CA ALA A 26 -5.77 -15.78 -9.11
C ALA A 26 -5.87 -14.29 -8.76
N LEU A 27 -5.54 -13.94 -7.51
CA LEU A 27 -5.54 -12.53 -7.04
C LEU A 27 -4.52 -11.66 -7.79
N GLN A 28 -3.36 -12.21 -8.16
CA GLN A 28 -2.34 -11.48 -8.91
C GLN A 28 -2.76 -11.12 -10.34
N ARG A 29 -3.58 -11.96 -10.98
CA ARG A 29 -4.08 -11.73 -12.34
C ARG A 29 -5.22 -10.71 -12.37
N ALA A 30 -5.88 -10.46 -11.25
CA ALA A 30 -6.93 -9.47 -11.16
C ALA A 30 -6.35 -8.05 -11.40
N PRO A 31 -6.86 -7.31 -12.40
CA PRO A 31 -6.31 -6.00 -12.76
C PRO A 31 -6.55 -4.93 -11.69
N ASP A 32 -7.68 -5.00 -10.98
CA ASP A 32 -8.15 -3.99 -10.04
C ASP A 32 -8.97 -4.58 -8.88
N ALA A 33 -9.42 -3.70 -7.97
CA ALA A 33 -10.17 -4.09 -6.78
C ALA A 33 -11.54 -4.72 -7.10
N ASN A 34 -12.21 -4.29 -8.18
CA ASN A 34 -13.50 -4.87 -8.57
C ASN A 34 -13.30 -6.32 -9.04
N ALA A 35 -12.27 -6.57 -9.85
CA ALA A 35 -11.90 -7.93 -10.25
C ALA A 35 -11.50 -8.79 -9.04
N ILE A 36 -10.73 -8.25 -8.09
CA ILE A 36 -10.41 -8.94 -6.83
C ILE A 36 -11.68 -9.37 -6.08
N MET A 37 -12.71 -8.51 -6.01
CA MET A 37 -13.97 -8.84 -5.33
C MET A 37 -14.73 -9.99 -5.99
N MET A 38 -14.51 -10.25 -7.29
CA MET A 38 -15.14 -11.37 -7.99
C MET A 38 -14.43 -12.70 -7.71
N GLU A 39 -13.19 -12.68 -7.21
CA GLU A 39 -12.43 -13.88 -6.91
C GLU A 39 -12.94 -14.55 -5.63
N ARG A 40 -13.28 -15.84 -5.71
CA ARG A 40 -13.77 -16.62 -4.55
C ARG A 40 -12.79 -16.58 -3.37
N VAL A 41 -11.50 -16.53 -3.65
CA VAL A 41 -10.46 -16.47 -2.61
C VAL A 41 -10.46 -15.14 -1.85
N PHE A 42 -10.86 -14.03 -2.46
CA PHE A 42 -11.00 -12.76 -1.73
C PHE A 42 -12.02 -12.89 -0.59
N TRP A 43 -13.10 -13.64 -0.80
CA TRP A 43 -14.10 -13.90 0.23
C TRP A 43 -13.60 -14.77 1.38
N LYS A 44 -12.52 -15.55 1.19
CA LYS A 44 -11.82 -16.23 2.30
C LYS A 44 -11.06 -15.23 3.17
N LEU A 45 -10.51 -14.18 2.57
CA LEU A 45 -9.74 -13.14 3.27
C LEU A 45 -10.63 -12.12 3.98
N ALA A 46 -11.72 -11.69 3.32
CA ALA A 46 -12.53 -10.54 3.72
C ALA A 46 -14.02 -10.86 3.92
N GLY A 47 -14.42 -12.13 3.94
CA GLY A 47 -15.84 -12.53 4.01
C GLY A 47 -16.56 -12.10 5.30
N GLY A 48 -15.83 -11.98 6.42
CA GLY A 48 -16.37 -11.46 7.68
C GLY A 48 -16.44 -9.93 7.76
N ALA A 49 -15.89 -9.21 6.77
CA ALA A 49 -15.87 -7.75 6.78
C ALA A 49 -17.22 -7.16 6.34
N PRO A 50 -17.66 -6.03 6.93
CA PRO A 50 -18.83 -5.28 6.47
C PRO A 50 -18.71 -4.85 5.00
N ASP A 51 -19.83 -4.88 4.27
CA ASP A 51 -19.92 -4.49 2.87
C ASP A 51 -19.30 -3.12 2.59
N SER A 52 -19.48 -2.17 3.51
CA SER A 52 -18.97 -0.79 3.43
C SER A 52 -17.45 -0.68 3.32
N ILE A 53 -16.70 -1.71 3.73
CA ILE A 53 -15.23 -1.69 3.70
C ILE A 53 -14.61 -2.67 2.71
N ARG A 54 -15.39 -3.58 2.12
CA ARG A 54 -14.87 -4.64 1.25
C ARG A 54 -14.11 -4.10 0.04
N LEU A 55 -14.61 -3.06 -0.61
CA LEU A 55 -13.92 -2.45 -1.74
C LEU A 55 -12.53 -1.93 -1.34
N ARG A 56 -12.42 -1.31 -0.17
CA ARG A 56 -11.13 -0.83 0.36
C ARG A 56 -10.19 -1.99 0.69
N LEU A 57 -10.69 -3.09 1.24
CA LEU A 57 -9.89 -4.30 1.46
C LEU A 57 -9.42 -4.91 0.14
N ALA A 58 -10.25 -4.91 -0.89
CA ALA A 58 -9.88 -5.38 -2.23
C ALA A 58 -8.75 -4.53 -2.84
N HIS A 59 -8.77 -3.22 -2.65
CA HIS A 59 -7.65 -2.33 -3.00
C HIS A 59 -6.35 -2.71 -2.30
N LEU A 60 -6.39 -3.05 -1.01
CA LEU A 60 -5.21 -3.49 -0.26
C LEU A 60 -4.69 -4.82 -0.80
N VAL A 61 -5.58 -5.80 -1.00
CA VAL A 61 -5.22 -7.13 -1.52
C VAL A 61 -4.58 -7.01 -2.92
N ALA A 62 -5.09 -6.11 -3.77
CA ALA A 62 -4.50 -5.84 -5.08
C ALA A 62 -3.04 -5.31 -4.99
N CYS A 63 -2.65 -4.70 -3.87
CA CYS A 63 -1.30 -4.17 -3.66
C CYS A 63 -0.30 -5.21 -3.14
N PHE A 64 -0.74 -6.24 -2.41
CA PHE A 64 0.16 -7.20 -1.75
C PHE A 64 1.18 -7.90 -2.66
N PRO A 65 0.87 -8.24 -3.93
CA PRO A 65 1.88 -8.81 -4.83
C PRO A 65 3.07 -7.89 -5.09
N ALA A 66 2.94 -6.58 -4.87
CA ALA A 66 3.94 -5.61 -5.30
C ALA A 66 5.18 -5.57 -4.39
N ALA A 67 5.07 -6.04 -3.14
CA ALA A 67 6.19 -6.10 -2.20
C ALA A 67 5.91 -7.14 -1.09
N PRO A 68 6.94 -7.82 -0.55
CA PRO A 68 6.78 -8.66 0.63
C PRO A 68 6.55 -7.83 1.91
N GLN A 69 6.10 -8.50 2.98
CA GLN A 69 6.04 -7.92 4.32
C GLN A 69 7.46 -7.76 4.89
N LEU A 70 7.69 -6.62 5.55
CA LEU A 70 8.91 -6.34 6.30
C LEU A 70 8.95 -7.15 7.61
N GLU A 71 10.05 -7.84 7.88
CA GLU A 71 10.23 -8.72 9.06
C GLU A 71 10.27 -7.95 10.38
N SER A 72 10.97 -6.82 10.42
CA SER A 72 11.04 -5.91 11.57
C SER A 72 10.39 -4.57 11.20
N PRO A 73 9.07 -4.40 11.44
CA PRO A 73 8.32 -3.24 10.97
C PRO A 73 8.55 -1.97 11.81
N GLU A 74 9.35 -2.02 12.86
CA GLU A 74 9.59 -0.90 13.76
C GLU A 74 10.23 0.30 13.02
N GLY A 75 9.64 1.48 13.19
CA GLY A 75 10.15 2.70 12.58
C GLY A 75 9.94 2.82 11.08
N PHE A 76 9.14 1.93 10.46
CA PHE A 76 8.78 2.07 9.05
C PHE A 76 8.01 3.38 8.82
N ARG A 77 8.52 4.19 7.89
CA ARG A 77 7.98 5.50 7.51
C ARG A 77 7.69 5.51 6.01
N PRO A 78 6.42 5.52 5.56
CA PRO A 78 6.08 5.44 4.15
C PRO A 78 6.74 6.52 3.29
N GLY A 79 6.77 7.77 3.77
CA GLY A 79 7.43 8.86 3.04
C GLY A 79 8.94 8.64 2.86
N ALA A 80 9.63 8.18 3.90
CA ALA A 80 11.06 7.89 3.82
C ALA A 80 11.35 6.69 2.90
N PHE A 81 10.49 5.66 2.92
CA PHE A 81 10.55 4.57 1.96
C PHE A 81 10.38 5.08 0.52
N LEU A 82 9.37 5.90 0.26
CA LEU A 82 9.09 6.46 -1.06
C LEU A 82 10.22 7.34 -1.58
N ARG A 83 10.90 8.10 -0.70
CA ARG A 83 12.09 8.89 -1.05
C ARG A 83 13.19 8.01 -1.63
N LYS A 84 13.50 6.89 -0.97
CA LYS A 84 14.51 5.93 -1.43
C LYS A 84 14.05 5.18 -2.68
N ALA A 85 12.79 4.77 -2.74
CA ALA A 85 12.23 4.03 -3.87
C ALA A 85 12.18 4.85 -5.17
N LEU A 86 11.75 6.12 -5.10
CA LEU A 86 11.59 6.99 -6.26
C LEU A 86 12.90 7.66 -6.69
N TYR A 87 13.82 7.89 -5.75
CA TYR A 87 15.03 8.66 -5.95
C TYR A 87 16.25 7.97 -5.29
N PRO A 88 16.61 6.73 -5.71
CA PRO A 88 17.62 5.92 -5.04
C PRO A 88 19.04 6.53 -5.07
N SER A 89 19.35 7.33 -6.10
CA SER A 89 20.68 7.92 -6.29
C SER A 89 20.80 9.38 -5.80
N ALA A 90 19.72 9.95 -5.26
CA ALA A 90 19.71 11.36 -4.87
C ALA A 90 19.97 11.50 -3.37
N ALA A 91 21.14 12.02 -2.98
CA ALA A 91 21.48 12.31 -1.59
C ALA A 91 20.59 13.42 -1.02
N THR A 92 20.50 14.54 -1.73
CA THR A 92 19.53 15.63 -1.49
C THR A 92 18.49 15.65 -2.61
N LEU A 93 17.32 16.21 -2.34
CA LEU A 93 16.25 16.35 -3.34
C LEU A 93 15.45 17.60 -3.04
N GLU A 94 15.53 18.59 -3.92
CA GLU A 94 14.74 19.80 -3.74
C GLU A 94 13.25 19.51 -3.96
N PRO A 95 12.33 20.20 -3.25
CA PRO A 95 10.89 19.99 -3.44
C PRO A 95 10.41 20.11 -4.89
N ALA A 96 11.05 20.97 -5.68
CA ALA A 96 10.76 21.13 -7.11
C ALA A 96 11.06 19.85 -7.93
N GLU A 97 12.10 19.11 -7.55
CA GLU A 97 12.59 17.90 -8.22
C GLU A 97 11.78 16.65 -7.82
N ALA A 98 11.00 16.74 -6.74
CA ALA A 98 10.14 15.68 -6.21
C ALA A 98 8.86 15.42 -7.04
N ALA A 99 8.87 15.68 -8.36
CA ALA A 99 7.68 15.61 -9.22
C ALA A 99 6.97 14.24 -9.19
N ARG A 100 7.72 13.12 -9.21
CA ARG A 100 7.16 11.76 -9.16
C ARG A 100 6.44 11.49 -7.84
N TYR A 101 7.02 11.97 -6.74
CA TYR A 101 6.41 11.87 -5.42
C TYR A 101 5.15 12.74 -5.33
N ARG A 102 5.22 13.99 -5.78
CA ARG A 102 4.05 14.90 -5.80
C ARG A 102 2.88 14.31 -6.59
N GLN A 103 3.14 13.76 -7.77
CA GLN A 103 2.12 13.07 -8.56
C GLN A 103 1.51 11.87 -7.83
N LEU A 104 2.29 11.12 -7.03
CA LEU A 104 1.77 10.01 -6.24
C LEU A 104 0.82 10.50 -5.14
N VAL A 105 1.24 11.47 -4.32
CA VAL A 105 0.45 11.94 -3.17
C VAL A 105 -0.73 12.82 -3.54
N GLN A 106 -0.75 13.38 -4.75
CA GLN A 106 -1.90 14.11 -5.31
C GLN A 106 -3.03 13.19 -5.80
N ALA A 107 -2.91 11.86 -5.70
CA ALA A 107 -4.00 10.94 -6.01
C ALA A 107 -5.26 11.29 -5.21
N ARG A 108 -6.38 11.53 -5.90
CA ARG A 108 -7.61 12.05 -5.27
C ARG A 108 -8.23 11.06 -4.29
N ASP A 109 -8.19 9.79 -4.64
CA ASP A 109 -8.77 8.67 -3.91
C ASP A 109 -7.85 7.44 -4.00
N VAL A 110 -8.32 6.32 -3.42
CA VAL A 110 -7.60 5.06 -3.41
C VAL A 110 -7.54 4.40 -4.79
N ASP A 111 -8.55 4.61 -5.63
CA ASP A 111 -8.60 4.11 -7.02
C ASP A 111 -7.46 4.69 -7.86
N GLU A 112 -7.15 5.98 -7.69
CA GLU A 112 -6.01 6.61 -8.34
C GLU A 112 -4.67 6.24 -7.69
N LEU A 113 -4.64 6.08 -6.37
CA LEU A 113 -3.42 5.84 -5.62
C LEU A 113 -2.88 4.42 -5.84
N VAL A 114 -3.74 3.41 -5.80
CA VAL A 114 -3.37 2.00 -5.84
C VAL A 114 -2.55 1.63 -7.08
N PRO A 115 -2.94 2.01 -8.31
CA PRO A 115 -2.14 1.75 -9.50
C PRO A 115 -0.77 2.45 -9.45
N ARG A 116 -0.70 3.66 -8.88
CA ARG A 116 0.55 4.44 -8.77
C ARG A 116 1.50 3.80 -7.75
N ILE A 117 1.02 3.47 -6.56
CA ILE A 117 1.85 2.88 -5.50
C ILE A 117 2.33 1.47 -5.88
N ARG A 118 1.50 0.65 -6.54
CA ARG A 118 1.91 -0.67 -7.04
C ARG A 118 3.12 -0.58 -7.95
N LYS A 119 3.14 0.37 -8.88
CA LYS A 119 4.29 0.60 -9.78
C LYS A 119 5.57 0.93 -9.00
N VAL A 120 5.47 1.79 -7.98
CA VAL A 120 6.61 2.17 -7.13
C VAL A 120 7.12 0.97 -6.33
N LEU A 121 6.23 0.23 -5.68
CA LEU A 121 6.57 -0.95 -4.88
C LEU A 121 7.26 -2.03 -5.73
N SER A 122 6.68 -2.38 -6.88
CA SER A 122 7.24 -3.38 -7.78
C SER A 122 8.60 -2.98 -8.35
N ALA A 123 8.83 -1.68 -8.61
CA ALA A 123 10.12 -1.17 -9.06
C ALA A 123 11.17 -1.20 -7.95
N ALA A 124 10.78 -0.87 -6.71
CA ALA A 124 11.69 -0.80 -5.56
C ALA A 124 12.20 -2.17 -5.08
N LYS A 125 11.42 -3.24 -5.31
CA LYS A 125 11.76 -4.63 -4.90
C LYS A 125 12.20 -4.75 -3.43
N THR A 126 11.66 -3.89 -2.58
CA THR A 126 12.04 -3.77 -1.16
C THR A 126 10.83 -4.11 -0.29
N PRO A 127 10.98 -4.89 0.79
CA PRO A 127 9.89 -5.16 1.73
C PRO A 127 9.31 -3.89 2.34
N VAL A 128 8.03 -3.93 2.70
CA VAL A 128 7.31 -2.81 3.35
C VAL A 128 6.53 -3.30 4.56
N ASP A 129 6.28 -2.41 5.53
CA ASP A 129 5.29 -2.72 6.56
C ASP A 129 3.88 -2.51 6.01
N TRP A 130 3.20 -3.59 5.63
CA TRP A 130 1.81 -3.55 5.19
C TRP A 130 0.85 -3.14 6.31
N GLY A 131 1.26 -3.19 7.57
CA GLY A 131 0.48 -2.62 8.67
C GLY A 131 0.28 -1.12 8.52
N VAL A 132 1.39 -0.38 8.49
CA VAL A 132 1.37 1.09 8.32
C VAL A 132 0.88 1.46 6.93
N LEU A 133 1.43 0.84 5.88
CA LEU A 133 1.04 1.18 4.50
C LEU A 133 -0.43 0.82 4.24
N GLY A 134 -0.91 -0.33 4.71
CA GLY A 134 -2.28 -0.77 4.51
C GLY A 134 -3.30 0.11 5.24
N ARG A 135 -3.00 0.54 6.48
CA ARG A 135 -3.80 1.55 7.18
C ARG A 135 -3.92 2.84 6.37
N ASP A 136 -2.79 3.33 5.85
CA ASP A 136 -2.71 4.60 5.14
C ASP A 136 -3.44 4.56 3.80
N LEU A 137 -3.32 3.44 3.06
CA LEU A 137 -4.07 3.21 1.82
C LEU A 137 -5.58 3.10 2.08
N PHE A 138 -5.99 2.40 3.15
CA PHE A 138 -7.40 2.27 3.51
C PHE A 138 -8.03 3.61 3.93
N GLY A 139 -7.28 4.40 4.70
CA GLY A 139 -7.68 5.69 5.26
C GLY A 139 -7.21 6.90 4.45
N TRP A 140 -6.96 6.72 3.14
CA TRP A 140 -6.35 7.76 2.31
C TRP A 140 -7.07 9.10 2.43
N SER A 141 -6.33 10.12 2.85
CA SER A 141 -6.85 11.43 3.21
C SER A 141 -5.72 12.46 3.27
N ASP A 142 -6.06 13.75 3.37
CA ASP A 142 -5.06 14.82 3.52
C ASP A 142 -4.19 14.67 4.78
N LYS A 143 -4.74 14.06 5.84
CA LYS A 143 -3.97 13.75 7.05
C LYS A 143 -2.85 12.74 6.75
N VAL A 144 -3.17 11.69 5.99
CA VAL A 144 -2.18 10.69 5.57
C VAL A 144 -1.15 11.32 4.61
N ARG A 145 -1.60 12.12 3.64
CA ARG A 145 -0.71 12.84 2.71
C ARG A 145 0.31 13.69 3.46
N LYS A 146 -0.14 14.52 4.41
CA LYS A 146 0.74 15.35 5.25
C LYS A 146 1.73 14.54 6.08
N ALA A 147 1.32 13.37 6.59
CA ALA A 147 2.22 12.48 7.32
C ALA A 147 3.31 11.91 6.39
N TRP A 148 2.93 11.48 5.18
CA TRP A 148 3.89 11.02 4.18
C TRP A 148 4.84 12.15 3.75
N ASP A 149 4.34 13.38 3.54
CA ASP A 149 5.16 14.54 3.16
C ASP A 149 6.23 14.80 4.22
N LYS A 150 5.81 14.83 5.50
CA LYS A 150 6.74 15.01 6.62
C LYS A 150 7.84 13.97 6.60
N ASP A 151 7.51 12.69 6.44
CA ASP A 151 8.49 11.62 6.40
C ASP A 151 9.41 11.69 5.16
N PHE A 152 8.86 12.07 4.00
CA PHE A 152 9.58 12.15 2.73
C PHE A 152 10.62 13.27 2.75
N TYR A 153 10.25 14.46 3.24
CA TYR A 153 11.15 15.61 3.29
C TYR A 153 12.08 15.59 4.52
N ALA A 154 11.69 14.93 5.62
CA ALA A 154 12.60 14.71 6.76
C ALA A 154 13.67 13.64 6.50
N ALA A 155 13.52 12.83 5.44
CA ALA A 155 14.52 11.84 5.03
C ALA A 155 15.69 12.44 4.23
N GLN A 156 15.80 13.78 4.18
CA GLN A 156 16.96 14.50 3.64
C GLN A 156 18.03 14.60 4.73
N GLY A 157 18.96 13.64 4.76
CA GLY A 157 20.01 13.56 5.78
C GLY A 157 20.69 12.21 5.73
#